data_AF-A0A841YZA7-F1
#
_entry.id   AF-A0A841YZA7-F1
#
_cell.length_a   1.000
_cell.length_b   1.000
_cell.length_c   1.000
_cell.angle_alpha   90.00
_cell.angle_beta   90.00
_cell.angle_gamma   90.00
#
_symmetry.space_group_name_H-M   'P 1'
#
loop_
_entity.id
_entity.type
_entity.pdbx_description
1 polymer ?
#
loop_
_entity_poly.entity_id
_entity_poly.type
_entity_poly.pdbx_seq_one_letter_code
_entity_poly.pdbx_strand_id
1 'polypeptide(L)' 'VTVGETTYKGGTFTDGEFKFYAFDKVKSVTDEVIIKALDKDGNVLDAKTLQIVTK' A
#
# COMPACT_ATOMS: atom_id res chain seq x y z
N VAL A 1 3.46 -1.55 -0.68
CA VAL A 1 2.47 -1.20 0.36
C VAL A 1 3.10 -1.49 1.71
N THR A 2 3.16 -0.50 2.59
CA THR A 2 3.70 -0.62 3.93
C THR A 2 2.52 -0.62 4.91
N VAL A 3 2.52 -1.55 5.86
CA VAL A 3 1.54 -1.64 6.95
C VAL A 3 2.34 -1.69 8.26
N GLY A 4 2.27 -0.61 9.05
CA GLY A 4 3.19 -0.41 10.17
C GLY A 4 4.65 -0.49 9.71
N GLU A 5 5.44 -1.39 10.30
CA GLU A 5 6.85 -1.59 9.95
C GLU A 5 7.06 -2.53 8.75
N THR A 6 6.03 -3.28 8.34
CA THR A 6 6.18 -4.32 7.32
C THR A 6 5.91 -3.75 5.93
N THR A 7 6.87 -3.96 5.02
CA THR A 7 6.73 -3.54 3.62
C THR A 7 6.50 -4.74 2.70
N TYR A 8 5.40 -4.69 1.95
CA TYR A 8 5.03 -5.66 0.93
C TYR A 8 5.25 -5.08 -0.46
N LYS A 9 6.01 -5.79 -1.30
CA LYS A 9 6.16 -5.50 -2.73
C LYS A 9 5.15 -6.32 -3.55
N GLY A 10 4.64 -5.75 -4.63
CA GLY A 10 3.68 -6.41 -5.53
C GLY A 10 2.34 -5.67 -5.63
N GLY A 11 1.30 -6.41 -6.00
CA GLY A 11 0.03 -5.87 -6.47
C GLY A 11 -0.02 -5.86 -8.00
N THR A 12 -1.19 -5.53 -8.54
CA THR A 12 -1.44 -5.46 -9.98
C THR A 12 -1.75 -4.02 -10.34
N PHE A 13 -1.07 -3.49 -11.35
CA PHE A 13 -1.39 -2.20 -11.94
C PHE A 13 -1.85 -2.41 -13.38
N THR A 14 -3.16 -2.25 -13.61
CA THR A 14 -3.80 -2.47 -14.91
C THR A 14 -4.84 -1.38 -15.12
N ASP A 15 -4.89 -0.82 -16.32
CA ASP A 15 -5.88 0.19 -16.71
C ASP A 15 -5.95 1.41 -15.78
N GLY A 16 -4.79 1.83 -15.26
CA GLY A 16 -4.69 2.96 -14.32
C GLY A 16 -5.15 2.63 -12.89
N GLU A 17 -5.58 1.39 -12.63
CA GLU A 17 -6.02 0.93 -11.32
C GLU A 17 -4.94 0.08 -10.64
N PHE A 18 -4.63 0.40 -9.38
CA PHE A 18 -3.75 -0.41 -8.54
C PHE A 18 -4.57 -1.28 -7.58
N LYS A 19 -4.35 -2.60 -7.63
CA LYS A 19 -4.97 -3.58 -6.74
C LYS A 19 -3.92 -4.26 -5.87
N PHE A 20 -4.19 -4.33 -4.57
CA PHE A 20 -3.33 -4.99 -3.60
C PHE A 20 -4.18 -5.79 -2.61
N TYR A 21 -3.83 -7.07 -2.41
CA TYR A 21 -4.52 -7.93 -1.46
C TYR A 21 -4.05 -7.63 -0.03
N ALA A 22 -4.95 -7.10 0.80
CA ALA A 22 -4.64 -6.59 2.13
C ALA A 22 -5.29 -7.35 3.30
N PHE A 23 -6.13 -8.35 3.04
CA PHE A 23 -6.95 -9.03 4.07
C PHE A 23 -6.13 -9.68 5.19
N ASP A 24 -5.00 -10.29 4.84
CA ASP A 24 -4.08 -10.91 5.80
C ASP A 24 -3.08 -9.92 6.40
N LYS A 25 -3.07 -8.65 5.96
CA LYS A 25 -2.00 -7.67 6.23
C LYS A 25 -2.47 -6.50 7.08
N VAL A 26 -3.64 -5.94 6.76
CA VAL A 26 -4.28 -4.88 7.54
C VAL A 26 -5.26 -5.54 8.50
N LYS A 27 -4.99 -5.45 9.80
CA LYS A 27 -5.72 -6.13 10.88
C LYS A 27 -6.52 -5.19 11.75
N SER A 28 -6.19 -3.90 11.75
CA SER A 28 -6.87 -2.88 12.52
C SER A 28 -7.11 -1.61 11.70
N VAL A 29 -8.15 -0.85 12.04
CA VAL A 29 -8.35 0.51 11.52
C VAL A 29 -7.28 1.50 11.98
N THR A 30 -6.54 1.15 13.03
CA THR A 30 -5.39 1.92 13.53
C THR A 30 -4.10 1.61 12.80
N ASP A 31 -4.10 0.63 11.88
CA ASP A 31 -2.88 0.31 11.13
C ASP A 31 -2.55 1.47 10.18
N GLU A 32 -1.33 1.98 10.29
CA GLU A 32 -0.81 2.94 9.33
C GLU A 32 -0.50 2.22 8.02
N VAL A 33 -1.21 2.59 6.95
CA VAL A 33 -1.03 2.01 5.62
C VAL A 33 -0.53 3.06 4.64
N ILE A 34 0.62 2.82 4.03
CA ILE A 34 1.23 3.69 3.03
C ILE A 34 1.43 2.95 1.71
N ILE A 35 0.92 3.50 0.61
CA ILE A 35 1.24 3.05 -0.75
C ILE A 35 2.35 3.95 -1.29
N LYS A 36 3.44 3.35 -1.76
CA LYS A 36 4.56 4.06 -2.40
C LYS A 36 4.70 3.57 -3.84
N ALA A 37 4.67 4.49 -4.79
CA ALA A 37 5.04 4.23 -6.18
C ALA A 37 6.55 4.47 -6.31
N LEU A 38 7.26 3.50 -6.87
CA LEU A 38 8.72 3.55 -7.02
C LEU A 38 9.10 3.55 -8.50
N ASP A 39 10.20 4.22 -8.85
CA ASP A 39 10.84 4.04 -10.14
C ASP A 39 11.67 2.73 -10.19
N LYS A 40 12.29 2.48 -11.34
CA LYS A 40 13.15 1.30 -11.56
C LYS A 40 14.39 1.25 -10.68
N ASP A 41 14.86 2.40 -10.18
CA ASP A 41 16.05 2.51 -9.33
C ASP A 41 15.68 2.46 -7.84
N GLY A 42 14.38 2.39 -7.52
CA GLY A 42 13.84 2.28 -6.17
C GLY A 42 13.54 3.62 -5.51
N ASN A 43 13.61 4.74 -6.24
CA ASN A 43 13.25 6.05 -5.70
C ASN A 43 11.73 6.18 -5.59
N VAL A 44 11.27 6.87 -4.55
CA VAL A 44 9.84 7.16 -4.36
C VAL A 44 9.41 8.25 -5.34
N LEU A 45 8.49 7.90 -6.24
CA LEU A 45 7.84 8.83 -7.15
C LEU A 45 6.60 9.48 -6.52
N ASP A 46 5.85 8.70 -5.75
CA ASP A 46 4.67 9.17 -5.03
C ASP A 46 4.43 8.32 -3.78
N ALA A 47 3.78 8.91 -2.77
CA ALA A 47 3.41 8.24 -1.54
C ALA A 47 2.03 8.71 -1.07
N LYS A 48 1.17 7.75 -0.75
CA LYS A 48 -0.17 8.00 -0.24
C LYS A 48 -0.41 7.25 1.06
N THR A 49 -0.66 7.98 2.13
CA THR A 49 -1.14 7.43 3.40
C THR A 49 -2.65 7.20 3.30
N LEU A 50 -3.11 6.04 3.74
CA LEU A 50 -4.52 5.67 3.73
C LEU A 50 -5.09 5.72 5.15
N GLN A 51 -6.32 6.23 5.24
CA GLN A 51 -7.14 6.10 6.44
C GLN A 51 -8.02 4.86 6.30
N ILE A 52 -7.84 3.88 7.17
CA ILE A 52 -8.64 2.66 7.19
C ILE A 52 -9.90 2.92 8.02
N VAL A 53 -11.07 2.60 7.47
CA VAL A 53 -12.36 2.75 8.15
C VAL A 53 -13.06 1.39 8.22
N THR A 54 -13.82 1.17 9.29
CA THR A 54 -14.75 0.04 9.33
C THR A 54 -15.91 0.28 8.37
N LYS A 55 -16.47 -0.79 7.82
CA LYS A 55 -17.71 -0.73 7.05
C LYS A 55 -18.90 -0.45 7.95
#